data_AF-A0A925HFG3-F1
#
_entry.id   AF-A0A925HFG3-F1
#
_cell.length_a   1.000
_cell.length_b   1.000
_cell.length_c   1.000
_cell.angle_alpha   90.00
_cell.angle_beta   90.00
_cell.angle_gamma   90.00
#
_symmetry.space_group_name_H-M   'P 1'
#
loop_
_entity.id
_entity.type
_entity.pdbx_description
1 polymer ?
#
loop_
_entity_poly.entity_id
_entity_poly.type
_entity_poly.pdbx_seq_one_letter_code
_entity_poly.pdbx_strand_id
1 'polypeptide(L)'
;MRQVRASLWVLLAVAAAAVPHHTKADENAAAQVRTAPTRHEGTGIWKAAVPPPGMTGEFGGHDPIGLAAGAKIKADCSLNWIDPNTGKLYCFSSATSQSYFQDWPASNIERAGKRWRQLSQPGS
;
A
#
# COMPACT_ATOMS: atom_id res chain seq x y z
N MET A 1 27.14 -45.10 -46.72
CA MET A 1 26.28 -44.01 -47.26
C MET A 1 27.13 -42.76 -47.44
N ARG A 2 26.83 -41.97 -48.47
CA ARG A 2 27.66 -40.95 -49.12
C ARG A 2 27.94 -39.69 -48.30
N GLN A 3 29.07 -39.07 -48.64
CA GLN A 3 29.59 -37.78 -48.22
C GLN A 3 28.85 -36.55 -48.78
N VAL A 4 28.97 -35.47 -47.99
CA VAL A 4 29.17 -34.03 -48.29
C VAL A 4 28.14 -33.27 -49.13
N ARG A 5 27.57 -32.22 -48.51
CA ARG A 5 27.72 -30.84 -48.99
C ARG A 5 27.44 -29.82 -47.88
N ALA A 6 28.51 -29.15 -47.49
CA ALA A 6 28.50 -27.92 -46.73
C ALA A 6 27.75 -26.83 -47.51
N SER A 7 27.00 -26.00 -46.79
CA SER A 7 26.67 -24.65 -47.23
C SER A 7 26.56 -23.78 -45.98
N LEU A 8 27.69 -23.13 -45.68
CA LEU A 8 27.77 -21.96 -44.84
C LEU A 8 26.81 -20.90 -45.38
N TRP A 9 25.89 -20.44 -44.55
CA TRP A 9 25.36 -19.09 -44.66
C TRP A 9 25.76 -18.34 -43.39
N VAL A 10 26.88 -17.62 -43.53
CA VAL A 10 27.25 -16.51 -42.66
C VAL A 10 26.36 -15.35 -43.06
N LEU A 11 25.46 -14.91 -42.17
CA LEU A 11 24.89 -13.56 -42.27
C LEU A 11 24.78 -12.94 -40.87
N LEU A 12 25.69 -11.98 -40.68
CA LEU A 12 25.72 -10.82 -39.80
C LEU A 12 24.94 -10.86 -38.48
N ALA A 13 25.70 -10.89 -37.39
CA ALA A 13 25.28 -10.35 -36.11
C ALA A 13 25.06 -8.83 -36.24
N VAL A 14 23.81 -8.38 -36.04
CA VAL A 14 23.54 -6.99 -35.67
C VAL A 14 23.56 -6.95 -34.14
N ALA A 15 24.70 -6.57 -33.58
CA ALA A 15 24.80 -6.19 -32.19
C ALA A 15 24.07 -4.85 -31.99
N ALA A 16 22.77 -4.91 -31.71
CA ALA A 16 22.08 -3.77 -31.13
C ALA A 16 22.56 -3.63 -29.68
N ALA A 17 23.58 -2.80 -29.47
CA ALA A 17 23.93 -2.30 -28.15
C ALA A 17 22.76 -1.45 -27.64
N ALA A 18 21.78 -2.11 -27.01
CA ALA A 18 20.77 -1.44 -26.22
C ALA A 18 21.49 -0.83 -25.01
N VAL A 19 21.77 0.46 -25.11
CA VAL A 19 22.26 1.30 -24.02
C VAL A 19 21.35 1.04 -22.81
N PRO A 20 21.89 0.70 -21.63
CA PRO A 20 21.06 0.68 -20.44
C PRO A 20 20.56 2.11 -20.23
N HIS A 21 19.28 2.33 -20.49
CA HIS A 21 18.57 3.49 -20.00
C HIS A 21 18.56 3.36 -18.47
N HIS A 22 19.62 3.88 -17.83
CA HIS A 22 19.54 4.33 -16.46
C HIS A 22 18.47 5.42 -16.45
N THR A 23 17.21 5.04 -16.23
CA THR A 23 16.22 5.96 -15.67
C THR A 23 16.77 6.34 -14.31
N LYS A 24 17.52 7.44 -14.27
CA LYS A 24 17.70 8.20 -13.03
C LYS A 24 16.29 8.40 -12.50
N ALA A 25 16.01 7.79 -11.35
CA ALA A 25 14.83 8.13 -10.58
C ALA A 25 14.84 9.65 -10.46
N ASP A 26 13.78 10.30 -10.93
CA ASP A 26 13.61 11.74 -10.79
C ASP A 26 13.76 12.11 -9.31
N GLU A 27 14.93 12.64 -8.97
CA GLU A 27 15.33 13.07 -7.63
C GLU A 27 14.69 14.43 -7.28
N ASN A 28 13.55 14.74 -7.89
CA ASN A 28 12.77 15.95 -7.66
C ASN A 28 11.27 15.66 -7.82
N ALA A 29 10.76 14.62 -7.16
CA ALA A 29 9.35 14.59 -6.80
C ALA A 29 9.12 15.59 -5.66
N ALA A 30 9.16 16.90 -5.98
CA ALA A 30 8.63 17.91 -5.09
C ALA A 30 7.23 17.45 -4.69
N ALA A 31 7.00 17.29 -3.38
CA ALA A 31 5.73 16.82 -2.86
C ALA A 31 4.64 17.76 -3.38
N GLN A 32 3.90 17.32 -4.40
CA GLN A 32 2.79 18.10 -4.91
C GLN A 32 1.84 18.36 -3.74
N VAL A 33 1.49 19.64 -3.53
CA VAL A 33 0.49 20.00 -2.52
C VAL A 33 -0.81 19.35 -2.94
N ARG A 34 -1.28 18.39 -2.14
CA ARG A 34 -2.51 17.63 -2.40
C ARG A 34 -3.60 18.12 -1.46
N THR A 35 -4.81 18.29 -1.99
CA THR A 35 -6.00 18.60 -1.16
C THR A 35 -6.68 17.31 -0.74
N ALA A 36 -6.88 17.12 0.57
CA ALA A 36 -7.57 15.94 1.09
C ALA A 36 -8.97 15.80 0.48
N PRO A 37 -9.43 14.58 0.16
CA PRO A 37 -10.82 14.35 -0.19
C PRO A 37 -11.74 14.84 0.93
N THR A 38 -12.95 15.29 0.57
CA THR A 38 -13.98 15.65 1.54
C THR A 38 -14.25 14.45 2.46
N ARG A 39 -14.07 14.63 3.77
CA ARG A 39 -14.47 13.62 4.76
C ARG A 39 -15.99 13.46 4.68
N HIS A 40 -16.49 12.23 4.77
CA HIS A 40 -17.93 12.01 4.85
C HIS A 40 -18.51 12.74 6.08
N GLU A 41 -19.40 13.69 5.82
CA GLU A 41 -20.18 14.44 6.80
C GLU A 41 -21.12 13.48 7.55
N GLY A 42 -21.21 13.57 8.89
CA GLY A 42 -22.22 12.84 9.67
C GLY A 42 -21.75 12.15 10.94
N THR A 43 -20.45 12.03 11.16
CA THR A 43 -19.88 11.49 12.41
C THR A 43 -18.82 12.46 12.89
N GLY A 44 -19.06 13.19 13.99
CA GLY A 44 -18.08 14.15 14.53
C GLY A 44 -16.67 13.54 14.64
N ILE A 45 -15.64 14.40 14.67
CA ILE A 45 -14.21 14.06 14.44
C ILE A 45 -13.73 12.77 15.13
N TRP A 46 -14.32 12.40 16.28
CA TRP A 46 -13.89 11.28 17.12
C TRP A 46 -14.94 10.18 17.33
N LYS A 47 -16.03 10.14 16.56
CA LYS A 47 -17.07 9.13 16.79
C LYS A 47 -16.64 7.79 16.19
N ALA A 48 -16.42 6.80 17.06
CA ALA A 48 -16.29 5.42 16.67
C ALA A 48 -17.59 4.92 16.02
N ALA A 49 -17.49 4.13 14.95
CA ALA A 49 -18.65 3.40 14.46
C ALA A 49 -19.00 2.29 15.45
N VAL A 50 -20.26 1.85 15.44
CA VAL A 50 -20.71 0.64 16.15
C VAL A 50 -20.66 -0.50 15.13
N PRO A 51 -19.64 -1.38 15.16
CA PRO A 51 -19.54 -2.45 14.20
C PRO A 51 -20.66 -3.48 14.44
N PRO A 52 -21.24 -4.07 13.38
CA PRO A 52 -22.11 -5.23 13.53
C PRO A 52 -21.40 -6.36 14.31
N PRO A 53 -22.15 -7.20 15.04
CA PRO A 53 -21.57 -8.35 15.74
C PRO A 53 -20.74 -9.24 14.80
N GLY A 54 -19.57 -9.68 15.26
CA GLY A 54 -18.68 -10.58 14.51
C GLY A 54 -17.77 -9.89 13.49
N MET A 55 -17.89 -8.57 13.31
CA MET A 55 -16.97 -7.81 12.45
C MET A 55 -15.56 -7.75 13.06
N THR A 56 -14.54 -8.04 12.26
CA THR A 56 -13.13 -7.99 12.69
C THR A 56 -12.41 -6.80 12.05
N GLY A 57 -11.48 -6.23 12.81
CA GLY A 57 -10.63 -5.15 12.31
C GLY A 57 -9.64 -5.68 11.27
N GLU A 58 -9.49 -4.94 10.17
CA GLU A 58 -8.44 -5.16 9.18
C GLU A 58 -7.06 -5.15 9.84
N PHE A 59 -6.10 -5.80 9.18
CA PHE A 59 -4.72 -5.94 9.67
C PHE A 59 -4.64 -6.58 11.07
N GLY A 60 -5.58 -7.49 11.38
CA GLY A 60 -5.68 -8.12 12.69
C GLY A 60 -6.01 -7.12 13.81
N GLY A 61 -6.66 -6.00 13.49
CA GLY A 61 -6.99 -4.91 14.42
C GLY A 61 -5.75 -4.17 14.95
N HIS A 62 -4.71 -4.00 14.12
CA HIS A 62 -3.61 -3.09 14.41
C HIS A 62 -3.88 -1.73 13.76
N ASP A 63 -3.33 -0.69 14.38
CA ASP A 63 -3.45 0.69 13.90
C ASP A 63 -2.84 0.85 12.48
N PRO A 64 -3.63 1.24 11.46
CA PRO A 64 -3.13 1.41 10.09
C PRO A 64 -2.04 2.47 9.94
N ILE A 65 -2.06 3.55 10.72
CA ILE A 65 -1.02 4.59 10.69
C ILE A 65 0.25 4.08 11.37
N GLY A 66 0.11 3.38 12.49
CA GLY A 66 1.22 2.66 13.12
C GLY A 66 1.88 1.71 12.13
N LEU A 67 1.09 0.90 11.42
CA LEU A 67 1.57 -0.01 10.40
C LEU A 67 2.26 0.72 9.24
N ALA A 68 1.66 1.79 8.72
CA ALA A 68 2.27 2.59 7.66
C ALA A 68 3.61 3.20 8.09
N ALA A 69 3.80 3.46 9.39
CA ALA A 69 5.06 3.89 9.99
C ALA A 69 6.03 2.74 10.34
N GLY A 70 5.62 1.48 10.16
CA GLY A 70 6.45 0.29 10.40
C GLY A 70 6.28 -0.36 11.77
N ALA A 71 5.26 0.01 12.54
CA ALA A 71 5.00 -0.53 13.88
C ALA A 71 3.69 -1.33 13.95
N LYS A 72 3.72 -2.50 14.60
CA LYS A 72 2.52 -3.27 14.95
C LYS A 72 1.94 -2.77 16.27
N ILE A 73 1.14 -1.70 16.22
CA ILE A 73 0.44 -1.19 17.40
C ILE A 73 -0.95 -1.84 17.46
N LYS A 74 -1.18 -2.71 18.44
CA LYS A 74 -2.48 -3.37 18.62
C LYS A 74 -3.49 -2.36 19.14
N ALA A 75 -4.62 -2.21 18.44
CA ALA A 75 -5.73 -1.39 18.89
C ALA A 75 -6.81 -2.26 19.54
N ASP A 76 -7.50 -1.69 20.52
CA ASP A 76 -8.68 -2.30 21.17
C ASP A 76 -9.98 -2.06 20.38
N CYS A 77 -9.90 -1.31 19.27
CA CYS A 77 -11.01 -0.93 18.39
C CYS A 77 -12.07 -0.01 19.04
N SER A 78 -11.79 0.57 20.21
CA SER A 78 -12.63 1.62 20.83
C SER A 78 -12.72 2.87 19.95
N LEU A 79 -11.68 3.13 19.17
CA LEU A 79 -11.65 4.08 18.07
C LEU A 79 -11.62 3.31 16.76
N ASN A 80 -12.60 3.55 15.90
CA ASN A 80 -12.72 2.82 14.65
C ASN A 80 -13.42 3.62 13.56
N TRP A 81 -13.21 3.19 12.32
CA TRP A 81 -13.87 3.71 11.13
C TRP A 81 -14.24 2.54 10.22
N ILE A 82 -15.48 2.53 9.73
CA ILE A 82 -15.94 1.58 8.72
C ILE A 82 -15.86 2.29 7.38
N ASP A 83 -15.09 1.73 6.45
CA ASP A 83 -15.01 2.26 5.09
C ASP A 83 -16.39 2.19 4.43
N PRO A 84 -16.98 3.34 4.05
CA PRO A 84 -18.32 3.36 3.47
C PRO A 84 -18.39 2.68 2.10
N ASN A 85 -17.25 2.51 1.42
CA ASN A 85 -17.21 1.89 0.10
C ASN A 85 -17.03 0.37 0.18
N THR A 86 -16.23 -0.12 1.13
CA THR A 86 -15.87 -1.55 1.22
C THR A 86 -16.50 -2.27 2.40
N GLY A 87 -17.06 -1.53 3.36
CA GLY A 87 -17.57 -2.08 4.61
C GLY A 87 -16.47 -2.66 5.50
N LYS A 88 -15.19 -2.29 5.31
CA LYS A 88 -14.06 -2.80 6.12
C LYS A 88 -13.90 -1.97 7.40
N LEU A 89 -13.64 -2.66 8.51
CA LEU A 89 -13.40 -2.02 9.82
C LEU A 89 -11.91 -1.74 10.01
N TYR A 90 -11.56 -0.49 10.32
CA TYR A 90 -10.21 -0.09 10.70
C TYR A 90 -10.19 0.40 12.14
N CYS A 91 -9.26 -0.11 12.95
CA CYS A 91 -9.13 0.21 14.37
C CYS A 91 -7.92 1.10 14.63
N PHE A 92 -8.04 2.06 15.54
CA PHE A 92 -6.99 3.06 15.80
C PHE A 92 -6.55 3.03 17.26
N SER A 93 -5.26 3.19 17.53
CA SER A 93 -4.72 3.25 18.89
C SER A 93 -4.82 4.65 19.51
N SER A 94 -5.17 5.65 18.70
CA SER A 94 -5.36 7.03 19.15
C SER A 94 -6.31 7.79 18.23
N ALA A 95 -6.92 8.84 18.79
CA ALA A 95 -7.73 9.80 18.06
C ALA A 95 -6.93 10.40 16.90
N THR A 96 -5.73 10.90 17.16
CA THR A 96 -4.83 11.48 16.14
C THR A 96 -4.61 10.56 14.95
N SER A 97 -4.37 9.27 15.19
CA SER A 97 -4.22 8.26 14.14
C SER A 97 -5.49 8.15 13.28
N GLN A 98 -6.66 8.07 13.91
CA GLN A 98 -7.95 8.03 13.21
C GLN A 98 -8.18 9.27 12.33
N SER A 99 -7.90 10.48 12.84
CA SER A 99 -8.07 11.71 12.07
C SER A 99 -7.13 11.72 10.86
N TYR A 100 -5.83 11.50 11.10
CA TYR A 100 -4.83 11.48 10.03
C TYR A 100 -5.16 10.41 8.97
N PHE A 101 -5.64 9.25 9.39
CA PHE A 101 -6.07 8.19 8.50
C PHE A 101 -7.20 8.64 7.57
N GLN A 102 -8.26 9.22 8.15
CA GLN A 102 -9.46 9.61 7.42
C GLN A 102 -9.29 10.83 6.51
N ASP A 103 -8.21 11.61 6.67
CA ASP A 103 -7.88 12.66 5.70
C ASP A 103 -7.47 12.04 4.34
N TRP A 104 -6.90 10.83 4.34
CA TRP A 104 -6.41 10.15 3.13
C TRP A 104 -6.61 8.63 3.19
N PRO A 105 -7.85 8.13 3.34
CA PRO A 105 -8.09 6.74 3.72
C PRO A 105 -7.51 5.76 2.70
N ALA A 106 -7.73 5.96 1.40
CA ALA A 106 -7.22 5.07 0.36
C ALA A 106 -5.68 4.94 0.38
N SER A 107 -4.97 6.07 0.48
CA SER A 107 -3.49 6.06 0.52
C SER A 107 -2.97 5.42 1.80
N ASN A 108 -3.62 5.69 2.94
CA ASN A 108 -3.22 5.10 4.22
C ASN A 108 -3.50 3.59 4.27
N ILE A 109 -4.62 3.12 3.71
CA ILE A 109 -4.94 1.70 3.55
C ILE A 109 -3.87 0.99 2.71
N GLU A 110 -3.49 1.58 1.57
CA GLU A 110 -2.46 1.01 0.69
C GLU A 110 -1.12 0.88 1.42
N ARG A 111 -0.66 1.96 2.08
CA ARG A 111 0.60 2.00 2.83
C ARG A 111 0.60 1.01 3.99
N ALA A 112 -0.48 0.97 4.78
CA ALA A 112 -0.67 0.03 5.87
C ALA A 112 -0.64 -1.41 5.36
N GLY A 113 -1.35 -1.71 4.27
CA GLY A 113 -1.39 -3.03 3.66
C GLY A 113 -0.02 -3.50 3.14
N LYS A 114 0.75 -2.59 2.53
CA LYS A 114 2.14 -2.89 2.12
C LYS A 114 3.01 -3.24 3.32
N ARG A 115 2.96 -2.45 4.40
CA ARG A 115 3.75 -2.71 5.61
C ARG A 115 3.28 -3.93 6.38
N TRP A 116 1.97 -4.16 6.46
CA TRP A 116 1.40 -5.36 7.10
C TRP A 116 1.94 -6.64 6.48
N ARG A 117 1.97 -6.72 5.14
CA ARG A 117 2.54 -7.89 4.43
C ARG A 117 4.01 -8.10 4.75
N GLN A 118 4.80 -7.03 4.84
CA GLN A 118 6.23 -7.12 5.15
C GLN A 118 6.47 -7.55 6.59
N LEU A 119 5.77 -6.92 7.55
CA LEU A 119 5.90 -7.22 8.97
C LEU A 119 5.29 -8.58 9.37
N SER A 120 4.50 -9.20 8.49
CA SER A 120 3.91 -10.53 8.74
C SER A 120 4.76 -11.67 8.19
N GLN A 121 5.88 -11.38 7.53
CA GLN A 121 6.82 -12.41 7.08
C GLN A 121 7.69 -12.88 8.25
N PRO A 122 8.02 -14.18 8.35
CA PRO A 122 8.96 -14.65 9.36
C PRO A 122 10.32 -13.96 9.21
N GLY A 123 10.82 -13.32 10.28
CA GLY A 123 12.14 -12.68 10.32
C GLY A 123 12.18 -11.19 9.97
N SER A 124 11.03 -10.53 9.82
CA SER A 124 10.88 -9.07 9.67
C SER A 124 10.83 -8.31 10.99
#